data_AF-A0A811S6Q0-F1
#
_entry.id   AF-A0A811S6Q0-F1
#
_cell.length_a   1.000
_cell.length_b   1.000
_cell.length_c   1.000
_cell.angle_alpha   90.00
_cell.angle_beta   90.00
_cell.angle_gamma   90.00
#
_symmetry.space_group_name_H-M   'P 1'
#
loop_
_entity.id
_entity.type
_entity.pdbx_description
1 polymer ?
#
loop_
_entity_poly.entity_id
_entity_poly.type
_entity_poly.pdbx_seq_one_letter_code
_entity_poly.pdbx_strand_id
1 'polypeptide(L)'
;MTRRGTLPPALLLLLLAAALVATTTTVSGQGRPVTDSGAETPPTPSSFTPKDSFLIDCGGTAPVTADGKSYKTDAQANHLLSANDAIRVAADDKADVPSPLYATARVFKEEAVYSFPLTVPGWHFIRIYLFPIKGGDVDLASATFSVVTDDNVLLHSFTPENKPVMKEFVINATENHLALKFQPLKGSAAFVNAIEVVNAPDELITDSALAVAPLGEITGLVHDAYQVLYRINVGGPAIGPANDTLGRQWETDAAYVQTKEAVKDVSVPTSTIKFPDGTSRLVAPTLVYASAAKMADADVGSPTFNLTWKVDVDPSFSYLVRLFFADIVSKATNDLYFDVYISGRKAVSGLDLSTVTGGELAAPYYKDFVVNSSSLEGADGKGKLSVQVGPMGQDTGRIDALLNGMEVLKMSNSVGSLDGEFGVDGRKADDGSGGRKAVAAVGFAMMFGAFAGLGAMVVKWYKRPQDWERRESFSSWLLPIHTGQSFTASGKGGLAEWGMQWKRKGLIEKIMDPKLAGTVNPESLAKFAETAEKCLAEFGSDRISMGDVLWNLEYALQLQDANPPEGAQQDGEDGAAASGGGGGAVVPAASASGGGVPDASTTAAGELFQQLADMKGR
;
A
#
# COMPACT_ATOMS: atom_id res chain seq x y z
N MET A 1 69.32 23.66 -22.03
CA MET A 1 69.19 23.99 -20.59
C MET A 1 67.70 24.02 -20.25
N THR A 2 67.33 23.29 -19.20
CA THR A 2 66.12 23.44 -18.34
C THR A 2 64.73 23.44 -18.99
N ARG A 3 63.70 22.75 -18.49
CA ARG A 3 63.50 21.63 -17.54
C ARG A 3 62.02 21.25 -17.71
N ARG A 4 61.71 19.95 -17.60
CA ARG A 4 60.35 19.37 -17.61
C ARG A 4 59.43 19.99 -16.55
N GLY A 5 58.15 20.11 -16.89
CA GLY A 5 57.02 20.23 -15.96
C GLY A 5 55.84 19.44 -16.52
N THR A 6 55.63 18.24 -15.98
CA THR A 6 54.52 17.32 -16.25
C THR A 6 53.22 17.84 -15.63
N LEU A 7 52.13 17.88 -16.40
CA LEU A 7 50.79 18.16 -15.89
C LEU A 7 50.27 17.01 -15.00
N PRO A 8 49.46 17.31 -13.96
CA PRO A 8 48.85 16.31 -13.07
C PRO A 8 47.69 15.57 -13.76
N PRO A 9 47.40 14.31 -13.38
CA PRO A 9 46.39 13.46 -14.02
C PRO A 9 44.93 13.87 -13.75
N ALA A 10 44.70 15.00 -13.06
CA ALA A 10 43.36 15.54 -12.80
C ALA A 10 42.78 16.37 -13.96
N LEU A 11 43.58 16.69 -14.99
CA LEU A 11 43.12 17.52 -16.12
C LEU A 11 42.76 16.72 -17.38
N LEU A 12 42.96 15.40 -17.38
CA LEU A 12 42.55 14.52 -18.50
C LEU A 12 41.22 13.78 -18.25
N LEU A 13 40.66 13.89 -17.04
CA LEU A 13 39.36 13.31 -16.66
C LEU A 13 38.19 14.29 -16.79
N LEU A 14 38.47 15.54 -17.17
CA LEU A 14 37.46 16.60 -17.36
C LEU A 14 37.08 16.84 -18.84
N LEU A 15 37.62 16.03 -19.76
CA LEU A 15 37.30 16.08 -21.20
C LEU A 15 36.56 14.85 -21.73
N LEU A 16 36.07 13.97 -20.84
CA LEU A 16 35.27 12.79 -21.21
C LEU A 16 33.91 12.70 -20.49
N ALA A 17 33.50 13.74 -19.75
CA ALA A 17 32.21 13.82 -19.06
C ALA A 17 31.34 14.99 -19.57
N ALA A 18 31.47 15.36 -20.85
CA ALA A 18 30.64 16.37 -21.52
C ALA A 18 29.93 15.80 -22.77
N ALA A 19 29.42 14.57 -22.65
CA ALA A 19 28.57 13.94 -23.67
C ALA A 19 27.62 12.91 -23.04
N LEU A 20 26.73 13.36 -22.13
CA LEU A 20 25.35 12.90 -22.01
C LEU A 20 24.64 13.76 -20.96
N VAL A 21 23.34 13.98 -21.16
CA VAL A 21 22.42 14.82 -20.36
C VAL A 21 22.40 16.29 -20.77
N ALA A 22 21.76 16.54 -21.91
CA ALA A 22 20.96 17.73 -22.13
C ALA A 22 19.78 17.33 -23.03
N THR A 23 18.56 17.41 -22.48
CA THR A 23 17.43 18.22 -22.97
C THR A 23 16.14 17.73 -22.34
N THR A 24 15.66 18.47 -21.35
CA THR A 24 14.25 18.55 -20.99
C THR A 24 13.52 19.32 -22.09
N THR A 25 12.54 18.71 -22.74
CA THR A 25 11.58 19.44 -23.59
C THR A 25 10.25 19.53 -22.86
N THR A 26 9.88 20.77 -22.58
CA THR A 26 8.55 21.24 -22.24
C THR A 26 7.57 20.89 -23.36
N VAL A 27 6.43 20.27 -23.02
CA VAL A 27 5.29 20.13 -23.95
C VAL A 27 4.21 21.11 -23.49
N SER A 28 4.11 22.22 -24.20
CA SER A 28 2.95 23.12 -24.21
C SER A 28 2.25 22.96 -25.56
N GLY A 29 0.93 22.84 -25.53
CA GLY A 29 0.11 22.60 -26.71
C GLY A 29 0.06 23.80 -27.65
N GLN A 30 0.10 23.51 -28.95
CA GLN A 30 -0.53 24.32 -29.99
C GLN A 30 -0.83 23.43 -31.20
N GLY A 31 -2.12 23.33 -31.55
CA GLY A 31 -2.60 22.48 -32.63
C GLY A 31 -2.23 22.98 -34.03
N ARG A 32 -2.12 22.04 -34.97
CA ARG A 32 -2.31 22.23 -36.42
C ARG A 32 -2.69 20.89 -37.08
N PRO A 33 -3.32 20.93 -38.26
CA PRO A 33 -4.50 20.12 -38.58
C PRO A 33 -4.14 18.71 -39.01
N VAL A 34 -4.96 17.76 -38.56
CA VAL A 34 -4.93 16.36 -39.00
C VAL A 34 -5.64 16.29 -40.35
N THR A 35 -4.88 15.93 -41.39
CA THR A 35 -5.46 15.32 -42.59
C THR A 35 -5.90 13.91 -42.25
N ASP A 36 -7.20 13.70 -42.39
CA ASP A 36 -7.92 12.44 -42.24
C ASP A 36 -7.22 11.26 -42.92
N SER A 37 -6.96 10.22 -42.14
CA SER A 37 -6.72 8.86 -42.60
C SER A 37 -7.17 7.96 -41.46
N GLY A 38 -8.48 7.68 -41.45
CA GLY A 38 -9.17 6.86 -40.45
C GLY A 38 -8.49 5.51 -40.19
N ALA A 39 -7.66 5.48 -39.14
CA ALA A 39 -7.32 4.26 -38.43
C ALA A 39 -8.26 4.19 -37.22
N GLU A 40 -9.32 3.38 -37.34
CA GLU A 40 -10.14 2.98 -36.19
C GLU A 40 -9.21 2.37 -35.13
N THR A 41 -9.26 2.91 -33.92
CA THR A 41 -8.74 2.25 -32.72
C THR A 41 -9.38 0.87 -32.63
N PRO A 42 -8.61 -0.23 -32.43
CA PRO A 42 -9.19 -1.56 -32.35
C PRO A 42 -10.27 -1.59 -31.26
N PRO A 43 -11.45 -2.18 -31.51
CA PRO A 43 -12.49 -2.29 -30.49
C PRO A 43 -11.97 -3.14 -29.33
N THR A 44 -12.06 -2.61 -28.11
CA THR A 44 -11.72 -3.32 -26.87
C THR A 44 -12.59 -4.59 -26.76
N PRO A 45 -12.01 -5.77 -26.50
CA PRO A 45 -12.76 -7.03 -26.55
C PRO A 45 -13.87 -7.07 -25.50
N SER A 46 -15.10 -7.33 -25.93
CA SER A 46 -16.27 -7.52 -25.05
C SER A 46 -16.38 -8.93 -24.46
N SER A 47 -15.52 -9.85 -24.90
CA SER A 47 -15.48 -11.24 -24.47
C SER A 47 -14.06 -11.76 -24.61
N PHE A 48 -13.65 -12.61 -23.67
CA PHE A 48 -12.35 -13.25 -23.68
C PHE A 48 -12.49 -14.73 -24.01
N THR A 49 -11.65 -15.23 -24.91
CA THR A 49 -11.52 -16.66 -25.17
C THR A 49 -10.13 -17.08 -24.69
N PRO A 50 -10.03 -17.88 -23.61
CA PRO A 50 -8.75 -18.36 -23.12
C PRO A 50 -8.03 -19.17 -24.19
N LYS A 51 -6.74 -18.88 -24.40
CA LYS A 51 -5.90 -19.68 -25.30
C LYS A 51 -5.51 -21.01 -24.68
N ASP A 52 -5.29 -21.00 -23.36
CA ASP A 52 -5.02 -22.18 -22.55
C ASP A 52 -6.21 -22.43 -21.61
N SER A 53 -6.69 -23.67 -21.57
CA SER A 53 -7.81 -24.09 -20.72
C SER A 53 -7.70 -25.57 -20.36
N PHE A 54 -7.13 -25.84 -19.20
CA PHE A 54 -7.02 -27.17 -18.62
C PHE A 54 -8.00 -27.29 -17.46
N LEU A 55 -9.02 -28.14 -17.65
CA LEU A 55 -10.06 -28.41 -16.65
C LEU A 55 -10.03 -29.90 -16.34
N ILE A 56 -9.65 -30.26 -15.12
CA ILE A 56 -9.40 -31.64 -14.71
C ILE A 56 -10.30 -31.97 -13.53
N ASP A 57 -11.06 -33.06 -13.67
CA ASP A 57 -11.80 -33.72 -12.60
C ASP A 57 -10.95 -34.86 -12.03
N CYS A 58 -10.41 -34.65 -10.83
CA CYS A 58 -9.43 -35.53 -10.21
C CYS A 58 -10.14 -36.67 -9.46
N GLY A 59 -9.75 -37.90 -9.73
CA GLY A 59 -10.42 -39.13 -9.29
C GLY A 59 -11.64 -39.51 -10.15
N GLY A 60 -12.05 -38.64 -11.08
CA GLY A 60 -13.19 -38.83 -11.96
C GLY A 60 -13.01 -39.99 -12.95
N THR A 61 -14.06 -40.77 -13.16
CA THR A 61 -14.07 -41.90 -14.12
C THR A 61 -14.88 -41.62 -15.38
N ALA A 62 -15.72 -40.59 -15.35
CA ALA A 62 -16.51 -40.12 -16.47
C ALA A 62 -16.40 -38.59 -16.55
N PRO A 63 -16.45 -37.99 -17.76
CA PRO A 63 -16.43 -36.54 -17.90
C PRO A 63 -17.59 -35.89 -17.15
N VAL A 64 -17.29 -34.82 -16.41
CA VAL A 64 -18.27 -34.03 -15.65
C VAL A 64 -18.46 -32.69 -16.32
N THR A 65 -19.70 -32.20 -16.30
CA THR A 65 -20.01 -30.81 -16.68
C THR A 65 -20.47 -30.06 -15.44
N ALA A 66 -19.80 -28.96 -15.11
CA ALA A 66 -20.13 -28.07 -14.01
C ALA A 66 -20.00 -26.63 -14.48
N ASP A 67 -20.96 -25.77 -14.10
CA ASP A 67 -20.96 -24.33 -14.43
C ASP A 67 -20.78 -24.00 -15.93
N GLY A 68 -21.32 -24.87 -16.81
CA GLY A 68 -21.20 -24.73 -18.26
C GLY A 68 -19.83 -25.14 -18.84
N LYS A 69 -18.92 -25.64 -18.00
CA LYS A 69 -17.59 -26.13 -18.37
C LYS A 69 -17.53 -27.65 -18.34
N SER A 70 -16.75 -28.23 -19.26
CA SER A 70 -16.52 -29.69 -19.31
C SER A 70 -15.13 -30.03 -18.78
N TYR A 71 -15.08 -30.93 -17.78
CA TYR A 71 -13.86 -31.35 -17.11
C TYR A 71 -13.41 -32.71 -17.62
N LYS A 72 -12.10 -32.81 -17.91
CA LYS A 72 -11.44 -34.03 -18.35
C LYS A 72 -11.15 -34.93 -17.16
N THR A 73 -11.30 -36.24 -17.33
CA THR A 73 -10.93 -37.20 -16.29
C THR A 73 -9.42 -37.31 -16.15
N ASP A 74 -8.97 -37.86 -15.02
CA ASP A 74 -7.56 -38.23 -14.81
C ASP A 74 -6.97 -39.05 -15.96
N ALA A 75 -7.73 -40.00 -16.51
CA ALA A 75 -7.25 -40.85 -17.60
C ALA A 75 -6.97 -40.06 -18.88
N GLN A 76 -7.79 -39.03 -19.16
CA GLN A 76 -7.60 -38.14 -20.30
C GLN A 76 -6.48 -37.12 -20.06
N ALA A 77 -6.32 -36.68 -18.80
CA ALA A 77 -5.28 -35.76 -18.37
C ALA A 77 -3.96 -36.44 -17.98
N ASN A 78 -3.85 -37.77 -18.10
CA ASN A 78 -2.72 -38.54 -17.57
C ASN A 78 -1.36 -38.14 -18.16
N HIS A 79 -1.34 -37.59 -19.38
CA HIS A 79 -0.12 -37.07 -20.01
C HIS A 79 0.44 -35.81 -19.33
N LEU A 80 -0.39 -35.13 -18.52
CA LEU A 80 0.01 -33.94 -17.75
C LEU A 80 0.54 -34.32 -16.37
N LEU A 81 0.23 -35.51 -15.85
CA LEU A 81 0.54 -35.86 -14.47
C LEU A 81 1.70 -36.86 -14.40
N SER A 82 2.70 -36.51 -13.59
CA SER A 82 3.72 -37.42 -13.09
C SER A 82 3.45 -37.73 -11.61
N ALA A 83 3.02 -38.95 -11.31
CA ALA A 83 2.79 -39.43 -9.95
C ALA A 83 3.10 -40.93 -9.84
N ASN A 84 3.68 -41.36 -8.71
CA ASN A 84 3.93 -42.78 -8.44
C ASN A 84 2.66 -43.50 -7.97
N ASP A 85 1.71 -42.77 -7.41
CA ASP A 85 0.45 -43.28 -6.87
C ASP A 85 -0.73 -43.08 -7.84
N ALA A 86 -1.66 -44.02 -7.81
CA ALA A 86 -2.94 -43.95 -8.52
C ALA A 86 -4.11 -44.14 -7.55
N ILE A 87 -4.06 -43.46 -6.40
CA ILE A 87 -5.09 -43.57 -5.36
C ILE A 87 -6.24 -42.63 -5.69
N ARG A 88 -7.46 -43.17 -5.66
CA ARG A 88 -8.71 -42.43 -5.86
C ARG A 88 -9.62 -42.62 -4.66
N VAL A 89 -10.35 -41.57 -4.33
CA VAL A 89 -11.42 -41.58 -3.33
C VAL A 89 -12.66 -40.98 -3.97
N ALA A 90 -13.82 -41.60 -3.74
CA ALA A 90 -15.10 -41.10 -4.21
C ALA A 90 -16.05 -40.96 -3.02
N ALA A 91 -16.91 -39.94 -3.07
CA ALA A 91 -17.94 -39.74 -2.08
C ALA A 91 -18.99 -40.86 -2.15
N ASP A 92 -19.64 -41.15 -1.03
CA ASP A 92 -20.82 -42.01 -1.01
C ASP A 92 -21.90 -41.38 -1.91
N ASP A 93 -22.63 -42.22 -2.65
CA ASP A 93 -23.75 -41.81 -3.51
C ASP A 93 -24.84 -41.01 -2.76
N LYS A 94 -24.87 -41.11 -1.42
CA LYS A 94 -25.79 -40.37 -0.53
C LYS A 94 -25.21 -39.10 0.08
N ALA A 95 -23.95 -38.78 -0.18
CA ALA A 95 -23.32 -37.58 0.38
C ALA A 95 -23.90 -36.32 -0.28
N ASP A 96 -24.29 -35.34 0.53
CA ASP A 96 -24.71 -34.03 0.05
C ASP A 96 -23.48 -33.21 -0.35
N VAL A 97 -23.10 -33.30 -1.63
CA VAL A 97 -21.93 -32.63 -2.19
C VAL A 97 -22.39 -31.40 -2.99
N PRO A 98 -21.93 -30.17 -2.67
CA PRO A 98 -22.43 -28.95 -3.30
C PRO A 98 -22.19 -28.81 -4.81
N SER A 99 -21.18 -29.53 -5.33
CA SER A 99 -20.85 -29.55 -6.76
C SER A 99 -20.26 -30.90 -7.12
N PRO A 100 -20.53 -31.43 -8.33
CA PRO A 100 -19.95 -32.69 -8.78
C PRO A 100 -18.40 -32.66 -8.80
N LEU A 101 -17.78 -31.48 -8.87
CA LEU A 101 -16.31 -31.32 -8.80
C LEU A 101 -15.71 -31.72 -7.45
N TYR A 102 -16.52 -31.89 -6.40
CA TYR A 102 -16.06 -32.35 -5.10
C TYR A 102 -16.43 -33.81 -4.83
N ALA A 103 -17.06 -34.50 -5.79
CA ALA A 103 -17.54 -35.87 -5.61
C ALA A 103 -16.40 -36.91 -5.65
N THR A 104 -15.29 -36.60 -6.32
CA THR A 104 -14.10 -37.45 -6.36
C THR A 104 -12.85 -36.67 -5.94
N ALA A 105 -11.83 -37.42 -5.53
CA ALA A 105 -10.51 -36.88 -5.23
C ALA A 105 -9.43 -37.85 -5.68
N ARG A 106 -8.32 -37.29 -6.16
CA ARG A 106 -7.06 -38.02 -6.35
C ARG A 106 -6.15 -37.77 -5.16
N VAL A 107 -5.52 -38.83 -4.65
CA VAL A 107 -4.68 -38.80 -3.45
C VAL A 107 -3.25 -39.20 -3.79
N PHE A 108 -2.28 -38.51 -3.20
CA PHE A 108 -0.84 -38.71 -3.40
C PHE A 108 -0.16 -38.92 -2.04
N LYS A 109 0.55 -40.04 -1.87
CA LYS A 109 1.38 -40.29 -0.68
C LYS A 109 2.82 -39.78 -0.88
N GLU A 110 3.22 -39.63 -2.13
CA GLU A 110 4.47 -39.00 -2.55
C GLU A 110 4.20 -37.72 -3.36
N GLU A 111 5.26 -37.01 -3.73
CA GLU A 111 5.15 -35.83 -4.57
C GLU A 111 4.52 -36.18 -5.93
N ALA A 112 3.54 -35.37 -6.33
CA ALA A 112 2.88 -35.48 -7.64
C ALA A 112 2.98 -34.14 -8.38
N VAL A 113 3.29 -34.20 -9.67
CA VAL A 113 3.54 -33.01 -10.49
C VAL A 113 2.62 -32.99 -11.69
N TYR A 114 1.74 -32.00 -11.77
CA TYR A 114 1.02 -31.66 -12.99
C TYR A 114 1.85 -30.68 -13.81
N SER A 115 2.06 -31.00 -15.08
CA SER A 115 2.87 -30.24 -16.04
C SER A 115 1.99 -29.74 -17.16
N PHE A 116 1.75 -28.43 -17.19
CA PHE A 116 0.90 -27.79 -18.20
C PHE A 116 1.78 -27.13 -19.27
N PRO A 117 1.71 -27.58 -20.54
CA PRO A 117 2.33 -26.85 -21.65
C PRO A 117 1.46 -25.64 -21.99
N LEU A 118 2.00 -24.42 -21.86
CA LEU A 118 1.27 -23.19 -22.14
C LEU A 118 1.46 -22.77 -23.59
N THR A 119 0.36 -22.39 -24.25
CA THR A 119 0.39 -21.87 -25.62
C THR A 119 0.85 -20.41 -25.63
N VAL A 120 0.55 -19.67 -24.57
CA VAL A 120 1.00 -18.28 -24.40
C VAL A 120 1.56 -18.03 -22.99
N PRO A 121 2.64 -17.25 -22.87
CA PRO A 121 3.01 -16.67 -21.58
C PRO A 121 1.98 -15.59 -21.19
N GLY A 122 1.92 -15.28 -19.91
CA GLY A 122 1.06 -14.26 -19.33
C GLY A 122 0.26 -14.76 -18.13
N TRP A 123 -0.81 -14.03 -17.81
CA TRP A 123 -1.62 -14.34 -16.64
C TRP A 123 -2.42 -15.62 -16.79
N HIS A 124 -2.48 -16.40 -15.72
CA HIS A 124 -3.25 -17.63 -15.63
C HIS A 124 -3.97 -17.71 -14.29
N PHE A 125 -5.27 -18.05 -14.35
CA PHE A 125 -6.01 -18.50 -13.18
C PHE A 125 -5.61 -19.93 -12.85
N ILE A 126 -5.24 -20.18 -11.59
CA ILE A 126 -5.15 -21.51 -11.02
C ILE A 126 -6.25 -21.64 -9.98
N ARG A 127 -7.19 -22.56 -10.18
CA ARG A 127 -8.23 -22.88 -9.19
C ARG A 127 -8.08 -24.31 -8.73
N ILE A 128 -7.96 -24.47 -7.41
CA ILE A 128 -7.79 -25.77 -6.76
C ILE A 128 -9.01 -26.04 -5.91
N TYR A 129 -9.68 -27.15 -6.19
CA TYR A 129 -10.88 -27.59 -5.48
C TYR A 129 -10.49 -28.66 -4.47
N LEU A 130 -10.79 -28.39 -3.20
CA LEU A 130 -10.40 -29.21 -2.06
C LEU A 130 -11.63 -29.49 -1.20
N PHE A 131 -11.97 -30.76 -1.06
CA PHE A 131 -12.99 -31.25 -0.14
C PHE A 131 -12.54 -32.60 0.42
N PRO A 132 -12.32 -32.72 1.74
CA PRO A 132 -11.87 -33.96 2.35
C PRO A 132 -13.03 -34.98 2.36
N ILE A 133 -13.08 -35.80 1.32
CA ILE A 133 -14.08 -36.86 1.19
C ILE A 133 -13.84 -37.93 2.25
N LYS A 134 -14.91 -38.35 2.93
CA LYS A 134 -14.87 -39.48 3.84
C LYS A 134 -14.91 -40.77 3.04
N GLY A 135 -13.79 -41.47 2.96
CA GLY A 135 -13.70 -42.77 2.29
C GLY A 135 -12.27 -43.14 1.93
N GLY A 136 -11.97 -44.44 1.86
CA GLY A 136 -10.63 -44.95 1.58
C GLY A 136 -9.75 -45.14 2.83
N ASP A 137 -8.50 -45.56 2.60
CA ASP A 137 -7.54 -45.90 3.67
C ASP A 137 -6.85 -44.67 4.29
N VAL A 138 -7.06 -43.48 3.72
CA VAL A 138 -6.40 -42.23 4.11
C VAL A 138 -7.45 -41.24 4.60
N ASP A 139 -7.28 -40.72 5.81
CA ASP A 139 -8.12 -39.65 6.33
C ASP A 139 -7.74 -38.31 5.70
N LEU A 140 -8.53 -37.86 4.73
CA LEU A 140 -8.27 -36.61 4.02
C LEU A 140 -8.48 -35.37 4.89
N ALA A 141 -9.22 -35.47 6.00
CA ALA A 141 -9.45 -34.32 6.88
C ALA A 141 -8.23 -33.98 7.75
N SER A 142 -7.33 -34.95 7.97
CA SER A 142 -6.05 -34.77 8.67
C SER A 142 -4.85 -34.70 7.72
N ALA A 143 -5.10 -34.68 6.41
CA ALA A 143 -4.07 -34.53 5.40
C ALA A 143 -3.39 -33.16 5.48
N THR A 144 -2.07 -33.14 5.41
CA THR A 144 -1.24 -31.93 5.43
C THR A 144 -0.27 -31.96 4.28
N PHE A 145 -0.32 -30.95 3.43
CA PHE A 145 0.50 -30.87 2.22
C PHE A 145 0.75 -29.43 1.78
N SER A 146 1.76 -29.24 0.94
CA SER A 146 2.02 -27.97 0.27
C SER A 146 1.68 -28.07 -1.21
N VAL A 147 1.31 -26.96 -1.81
CA VAL A 147 1.11 -26.84 -3.26
C VAL A 147 1.98 -25.70 -3.76
N VAL A 148 2.88 -26.02 -4.67
CA VAL A 148 3.86 -25.07 -5.20
C VAL A 148 3.83 -25.09 -6.73
N THR A 149 4.17 -23.95 -7.31
CA THR A 149 4.48 -23.82 -8.73
C THR A 149 6.00 -23.87 -8.93
N ASP A 150 6.50 -23.42 -10.06
CA ASP A 150 7.94 -23.29 -10.27
C ASP A 150 8.55 -22.16 -9.42
N ASP A 151 7.85 -21.02 -9.34
CA ASP A 151 8.37 -19.83 -8.66
C ASP A 151 7.59 -19.46 -7.39
N ASN A 152 6.35 -19.93 -7.25
CA ASN A 152 5.45 -19.48 -6.18
C ASN A 152 4.97 -20.61 -5.27
N VAL A 153 4.90 -20.33 -3.97
CA VAL A 153 4.23 -21.21 -2.98
C VAL A 153 2.78 -20.78 -2.86
N LEU A 154 1.85 -21.63 -3.31
CA LEU A 154 0.41 -21.32 -3.30
C LEU A 154 -0.24 -21.69 -1.96
N LEU A 155 0.15 -22.84 -1.42
CA LEU A 155 -0.30 -23.38 -0.13
C LEU A 155 0.90 -24.00 0.60
N HIS A 156 1.04 -23.73 1.89
CA HIS A 156 2.16 -24.24 2.69
C HIS A 156 1.66 -24.96 3.95
N SER A 157 2.02 -26.23 4.09
CA SER A 157 1.57 -27.06 5.22
C SER A 157 0.06 -26.97 5.45
N PHE A 158 -0.70 -26.88 4.35
CA PHE A 158 -2.14 -26.67 4.36
C PHE A 158 -2.85 -27.90 4.91
N THR A 159 -3.83 -27.66 5.78
CA THR A 159 -4.75 -28.68 6.30
C THR A 159 -6.17 -28.27 5.92
N PRO A 160 -6.94 -29.14 5.23
CA PRO A 160 -8.28 -28.78 4.78
C PRO A 160 -9.25 -28.65 5.94
N GLU A 161 -10.19 -27.73 5.80
CA GLU A 161 -11.37 -27.70 6.64
C GLU A 161 -12.35 -28.80 6.21
N ASN A 162 -13.22 -29.24 7.12
CA ASN A 162 -14.27 -30.22 6.80
C ASN A 162 -15.46 -29.60 6.03
N LYS A 163 -15.15 -28.79 5.01
CA LYS A 163 -16.09 -28.15 4.07
C LYS A 163 -15.42 -27.99 2.70
N PRO A 164 -16.18 -27.96 1.59
CA PRO A 164 -15.60 -27.72 0.28
C PRO A 164 -15.01 -26.31 0.19
N VAL A 165 -13.80 -26.21 -0.35
CA VAL A 165 -13.10 -24.95 -0.55
C VAL A 165 -12.51 -24.91 -1.96
N MET A 166 -12.75 -23.80 -2.65
CA MET A 166 -12.05 -23.46 -3.89
C MET A 166 -11.02 -22.37 -3.56
N LYS A 167 -9.77 -22.59 -3.92
CA LYS A 167 -8.69 -21.61 -3.82
C LYS A 167 -8.36 -21.09 -5.22
N GLU A 168 -8.53 -19.78 -5.42
CA GLU A 168 -8.23 -19.10 -6.70
C GLU A 168 -6.94 -18.30 -6.58
N PHE A 169 -6.04 -18.52 -7.53
CA PHE A 169 -4.78 -17.82 -7.67
C PHE A 169 -4.68 -17.22 -9.07
N VAL A 170 -3.99 -16.08 -9.18
CA VAL A 170 -3.65 -15.44 -10.45
C VAL A 170 -2.13 -15.32 -10.46
N ILE A 171 -1.49 -16.01 -11.40
CA ILE A 171 -0.04 -16.03 -11.52
C ILE A 171 0.37 -15.61 -12.93
N ASN A 172 1.52 -14.97 -13.03
CA ASN A 172 2.11 -14.61 -14.31
C ASN A 172 3.09 -15.70 -14.74
N ALA A 173 2.71 -16.51 -15.73
CA ALA A 173 3.59 -17.53 -16.28
C ALA A 173 4.47 -16.91 -17.36
N THR A 174 5.75 -16.71 -17.06
CA THR A 174 6.71 -16.11 -18.01
C THR A 174 7.29 -17.13 -18.98
N GLU A 175 7.27 -18.41 -18.60
CA GLU A 175 7.68 -19.54 -19.43
C GLU A 175 6.48 -20.18 -20.13
N ASN A 176 6.72 -20.91 -21.23
CA ASN A 176 5.69 -21.67 -21.95
C ASN A 176 5.32 -22.99 -21.22
N HIS A 177 5.50 -23.01 -19.91
CA HIS A 177 5.28 -24.15 -19.05
C HIS A 177 4.88 -23.67 -17.67
N LEU A 178 3.97 -24.42 -17.05
CA LEU A 178 3.60 -24.24 -15.66
C LEU A 178 3.55 -25.60 -14.99
N ALA A 179 4.35 -25.82 -13.95
CA ALA A 179 4.23 -26.98 -13.10
C ALA A 179 3.39 -26.67 -11.86
N LEU A 180 2.57 -27.61 -11.43
CA LEU A 180 1.83 -27.58 -10.17
C LEU A 180 2.17 -28.84 -9.38
N LYS A 181 2.90 -28.68 -8.28
CA LYS A 181 3.48 -29.76 -7.48
C LYS A 181 2.72 -29.88 -6.17
N PHE A 182 2.21 -31.08 -5.90
CA PHE A 182 1.53 -31.45 -4.66
C PHE A 182 2.52 -32.23 -3.79
N GLN A 183 2.88 -31.66 -2.64
CA GLN A 183 3.93 -32.14 -1.77
C GLN A 183 3.37 -32.53 -0.40
N PRO A 184 3.08 -33.83 -0.16
CA PRO A 184 2.62 -34.29 1.14
C PRO A 184 3.69 -34.11 2.22
N LEU A 185 3.26 -33.73 3.43
CA LEU A 185 4.15 -33.77 4.59
C LEU A 185 4.51 -35.23 4.90
N LYS A 186 5.71 -35.47 5.46
CA LYS A 186 6.18 -36.83 5.78
C LYS A 186 5.18 -37.56 6.68
N GLY A 187 4.65 -38.68 6.18
CA GLY A 187 3.65 -39.50 6.88
C GLY A 187 2.21 -39.01 6.73
N SER A 188 1.97 -38.00 5.90
CA SER A 188 0.65 -37.50 5.51
C SER A 188 0.38 -37.79 4.03
N ALA A 189 -0.66 -37.19 3.47
CA ALA A 189 -1.02 -37.28 2.06
C ALA A 189 -1.41 -35.91 1.50
N ALA A 190 -1.32 -35.76 0.18
CA ALA A 190 -1.87 -34.65 -0.57
C ALA A 190 -3.08 -35.14 -1.35
N PHE A 191 -4.06 -34.27 -1.59
CA PHE A 191 -5.17 -34.61 -2.46
C PHE A 191 -5.72 -33.40 -3.17
N VAL A 192 -6.47 -33.65 -4.23
CA VAL A 192 -7.16 -32.64 -5.01
C VAL A 192 -8.41 -33.24 -5.65
N ASN A 193 -9.50 -32.47 -5.68
CA ASN A 193 -10.77 -32.89 -6.27
C ASN A 193 -10.90 -32.42 -7.71
N ALA A 194 -10.51 -31.18 -8.00
CA ALA A 194 -10.48 -30.65 -9.36
C ALA A 194 -9.42 -29.55 -9.49
N ILE A 195 -8.95 -29.33 -10.72
CA ILE A 195 -7.97 -28.31 -11.07
C ILE A 195 -8.48 -27.54 -12.30
N GLU A 196 -8.44 -26.21 -12.24
CA GLU A 196 -8.53 -25.34 -13.41
C GLU A 196 -7.22 -24.58 -13.58
N VAL A 197 -6.65 -24.64 -14.78
CA VAL A 197 -5.57 -23.75 -15.23
C VAL A 197 -6.03 -23.09 -16.52
N VAL A 198 -6.35 -21.80 -16.45
CA VAL A 198 -7.01 -21.07 -17.56
C VAL A 198 -6.28 -19.76 -17.79
N ASN A 199 -5.93 -19.47 -19.03
CA ASN A 199 -5.33 -18.19 -19.41
C ASN A 199 -6.27 -17.04 -19.03
N ALA A 200 -5.69 -15.93 -18.55
CA ALA A 200 -6.39 -14.72 -18.13
C ALA A 200 -5.93 -13.52 -18.98
N PRO A 201 -6.77 -12.47 -19.12
CA PRO A 201 -6.40 -11.27 -19.87
C PRO A 201 -5.30 -10.46 -19.17
N ASP A 202 -4.41 -9.84 -19.95
CA ASP A 202 -3.32 -9.01 -19.42
C ASP A 202 -3.79 -7.76 -18.69
N GLU A 203 -4.96 -7.25 -19.05
CA GLU A 203 -5.59 -6.08 -18.42
C GLU A 203 -6.17 -6.37 -17.03
N LEU A 204 -6.16 -7.62 -16.57
CA LEU A 204 -6.69 -7.97 -15.25
C LEU A 204 -5.81 -7.42 -14.12
N ILE A 205 -4.49 -7.35 -14.30
CA ILE A 205 -3.55 -6.81 -13.31
C ILE A 205 -2.62 -5.83 -14.02
N THR A 206 -2.73 -4.54 -13.68
CA THR A 206 -1.84 -3.50 -14.20
C THR A 206 -0.55 -3.44 -13.39
N ASP A 207 0.54 -2.98 -14.01
CA ASP A 207 1.84 -2.91 -13.33
C ASP A 207 1.93 -1.85 -12.23
N SER A 208 1.01 -0.86 -12.23
CA SER A 208 0.97 0.17 -11.20
C SER A 208 -0.35 0.22 -10.43
N ALA A 209 -0.26 0.68 -9.18
CA ALA A 209 -1.38 0.91 -8.27
C ALA A 209 -1.03 1.99 -7.24
N LEU A 210 -2.04 2.52 -6.54
CA LEU A 210 -1.84 3.52 -5.49
C LEU A 210 -1.59 2.84 -4.13
N ALA A 211 -0.39 2.94 -3.58
CA ALA A 211 -0.14 2.52 -2.21
C ALA A 211 -0.87 3.44 -1.22
N VAL A 212 -1.45 2.86 -0.16
CA VAL A 212 -2.23 3.61 0.85
C VAL A 212 -1.35 4.14 1.99
N ALA A 213 -0.16 3.56 2.19
CA ALA A 213 0.78 3.95 3.24
C ALA A 213 2.25 3.60 2.89
N PRO A 214 3.10 4.61 2.61
CA PRO A 214 2.76 6.01 2.33
C PRO A 214 1.91 6.14 1.06
N LEU A 215 1.16 7.24 0.92
CA LEU A 215 0.40 7.51 -0.29
C LEU A 215 1.36 7.78 -1.46
N GLY A 216 1.28 6.98 -2.51
CA GLY A 216 2.13 7.11 -3.70
C GLY A 216 1.90 5.99 -4.70
N GLU A 217 2.20 6.25 -5.96
CA GLU A 217 2.14 5.21 -7.00
C GLU A 217 3.29 4.24 -6.82
N ILE A 218 2.99 2.94 -6.91
CA ILE A 218 3.98 1.87 -6.91
C ILE A 218 3.88 1.10 -8.23
N THR A 219 4.99 0.49 -8.63
CA THR A 219 5.13 -0.31 -9.85
C THR A 219 5.69 -1.69 -9.52
N GLY A 220 5.66 -2.62 -10.48
CA GLY A 220 6.18 -3.98 -10.31
C GLY A 220 5.14 -4.99 -9.86
N LEU A 221 3.85 -4.66 -9.93
CA LEU A 221 2.75 -5.57 -9.60
C LEU A 221 2.76 -6.83 -10.50
N VAL A 222 3.31 -6.73 -11.71
CA VAL A 222 3.40 -7.88 -12.63
C VAL A 222 4.37 -8.98 -12.17
N HIS A 223 5.20 -8.70 -11.17
CA HIS A 223 6.15 -9.65 -10.59
C HIS A 223 5.57 -10.43 -9.40
N ASP A 224 4.44 -9.99 -8.87
CA ASP A 224 3.78 -10.67 -7.76
C ASP A 224 2.79 -11.73 -8.26
N ALA A 225 2.63 -12.78 -7.46
CA ALA A 225 1.51 -13.69 -7.56
C ALA A 225 0.37 -13.22 -6.67
N TYR A 226 -0.86 -13.60 -7.01
CA TYR A 226 -2.05 -13.16 -6.29
C TYR A 226 -2.91 -14.33 -5.87
N GLN A 227 -3.45 -14.29 -4.65
CA GLN A 227 -4.54 -15.15 -4.21
C GLN A 227 -5.80 -14.30 -4.06
N VAL A 228 -6.87 -14.65 -4.78
CA VAL A 228 -8.15 -13.96 -4.67
C VAL A 228 -8.82 -14.43 -3.38
N LEU A 229 -9.05 -13.49 -2.45
CA LEU A 229 -9.72 -13.80 -1.18
C LEU A 229 -11.20 -13.42 -1.20
N TYR A 230 -11.50 -12.23 -1.72
CA TYR A 230 -12.84 -11.68 -1.75
C TYR A 230 -13.13 -11.07 -3.11
N ARG A 231 -14.35 -11.30 -3.59
CA ARG A 231 -14.88 -10.70 -4.81
C ARG A 231 -16.34 -10.40 -4.57
N ILE A 232 -16.65 -9.13 -4.31
CA ILE A 232 -17.91 -8.71 -3.72
C ILE A 232 -18.65 -7.82 -4.72
N ASN A 233 -19.88 -8.21 -5.05
CA ASN A 233 -20.85 -7.39 -5.77
C ASN A 233 -21.65 -6.56 -4.75
N VAL A 234 -21.42 -5.26 -4.71
CA VAL A 234 -21.91 -4.39 -3.63
C VAL A 234 -23.32 -3.90 -3.95
N GLY A 235 -24.26 -4.09 -3.01
CA GLY A 235 -25.68 -3.74 -3.20
C GLY A 235 -26.41 -4.58 -4.24
N GLY A 236 -25.79 -5.67 -4.71
CA GLY A 236 -26.29 -6.56 -5.74
C GLY A 236 -26.35 -8.02 -5.31
N PRO A 237 -27.02 -8.90 -6.10
CA PRO A 237 -27.03 -10.33 -5.85
C PRO A 237 -25.67 -10.98 -6.16
N ALA A 238 -25.46 -12.20 -5.66
CA ALA A 238 -24.30 -13.01 -6.03
C ALA A 238 -24.29 -13.28 -7.54
N ILE A 239 -23.10 -13.25 -8.15
CA ILE A 239 -22.88 -13.51 -9.58
C ILE A 239 -22.11 -14.82 -9.71
N GLY A 240 -22.73 -15.83 -10.32
CA GLY A 240 -22.10 -17.11 -10.57
C GLY A 240 -21.18 -17.11 -11.80
N PRO A 241 -20.30 -18.13 -11.95
CA PRO A 241 -19.35 -18.24 -13.06
C PRO A 241 -19.99 -18.15 -14.45
N ALA A 242 -21.21 -18.65 -14.65
CA ALA A 242 -21.89 -18.60 -15.94
C ALA A 242 -22.26 -17.17 -16.40
N ASN A 243 -22.32 -16.22 -15.47
CA ASN A 243 -22.68 -14.82 -15.73
C ASN A 243 -21.45 -13.89 -15.73
N ASP A 244 -20.23 -14.45 -15.70
CA ASP A 244 -18.97 -13.73 -15.83
C ASP A 244 -18.14 -14.33 -16.96
N THR A 245 -17.57 -13.47 -17.81
CA THR A 245 -16.82 -13.88 -19.00
C THR A 245 -15.53 -14.64 -18.65
N LEU A 246 -14.98 -14.42 -17.46
CA LEU A 246 -13.80 -15.11 -16.94
C LEU A 246 -14.16 -16.26 -15.97
N GLY A 247 -15.45 -16.60 -15.87
CA GLY A 247 -15.94 -17.68 -15.01
C GLY A 247 -15.61 -17.47 -13.53
N ARG A 248 -15.60 -16.22 -13.05
CA ARG A 248 -15.40 -15.84 -11.64
C ARG A 248 -16.73 -15.82 -10.90
N GLN A 249 -16.64 -16.00 -9.58
CA GLN A 249 -17.79 -15.92 -8.68
C GLN A 249 -17.71 -14.65 -7.82
N TRP A 250 -18.80 -13.89 -7.79
CA TRP A 250 -18.97 -12.71 -6.93
C TRP A 250 -20.00 -12.98 -5.85
N GLU A 251 -19.68 -12.65 -4.60
CA GLU A 251 -20.59 -12.77 -3.46
C GLU A 251 -21.30 -11.45 -3.15
N THR A 252 -22.34 -11.50 -2.31
CA THR A 252 -23.04 -10.30 -1.85
C THR A 252 -22.27 -9.59 -0.73
N ASP A 253 -22.40 -8.28 -0.60
CA ASP A 253 -21.69 -7.51 0.43
C ASP A 253 -22.29 -7.58 1.84
N ALA A 254 -23.47 -8.17 1.99
CA ALA A 254 -24.26 -8.20 3.23
C ALA A 254 -23.53 -8.75 4.48
N ALA A 255 -22.52 -9.61 4.30
CA ALA A 255 -21.70 -10.15 5.38
C ALA A 255 -20.58 -9.21 5.84
N TYR A 256 -20.21 -8.23 5.02
CA TYR A 256 -19.04 -7.38 5.20
C TYR A 256 -19.40 -5.96 5.67
N VAL A 257 -20.64 -5.51 5.38
CA VAL A 257 -21.19 -4.24 5.84
C VAL A 257 -21.23 -4.18 7.37
N GLN A 258 -20.65 -3.13 7.96
CA GLN A 258 -20.59 -2.95 9.41
C GLN A 258 -21.88 -2.37 10.01
N THR A 259 -22.56 -1.51 9.26
CA THR A 259 -23.80 -0.84 9.71
C THR A 259 -24.81 -0.94 8.59
N LYS A 260 -25.76 -1.86 8.70
CA LYS A 260 -26.71 -2.18 7.61
C LYS A 260 -27.69 -1.04 7.38
N GLU A 261 -28.04 -0.33 8.44
CA GLU A 261 -28.96 0.82 8.42
C GLU A 261 -28.35 2.04 7.74
N ALA A 262 -27.02 2.10 7.63
CA ALA A 262 -26.30 3.18 6.95
C ALA A 262 -26.29 3.00 5.42
N VAL A 263 -26.61 1.79 4.93
CA VAL A 263 -26.54 1.43 3.51
C VAL A 263 -27.94 1.35 2.91
N LYS A 264 -28.06 1.88 1.69
CA LYS A 264 -29.22 1.69 0.83
C LYS A 264 -28.77 1.14 -0.51
N ASP A 265 -29.25 -0.06 -0.84
CA ASP A 265 -28.95 -0.70 -2.11
C ASP A 265 -29.72 -0.03 -3.26
N VAL A 266 -29.06 0.12 -4.39
CA VAL A 266 -29.62 0.67 -5.62
C VAL A 266 -29.14 -0.17 -6.81
N SER A 267 -30.03 -0.36 -7.79
CA SER A 267 -29.69 -1.07 -9.02
C SER A 267 -30.38 -0.45 -10.21
N VAL A 268 -29.76 -0.61 -11.37
CA VAL A 268 -30.26 -0.21 -12.68
C VAL A 268 -30.19 -1.39 -13.65
N PRO A 269 -30.97 -1.37 -14.76
CA PRO A 269 -30.78 -2.36 -15.82
C PRO A 269 -29.35 -2.30 -16.38
N THR A 270 -28.78 -3.45 -16.76
CA THR A 270 -27.42 -3.53 -17.33
C THR A 270 -27.26 -2.71 -18.62
N SER A 271 -28.34 -2.49 -19.35
CA SER A 271 -28.38 -1.62 -20.55
C SER A 271 -28.11 -0.14 -20.25
N THR A 272 -28.19 0.28 -18.98
CA THR A 272 -27.87 1.65 -18.55
C THR A 272 -26.37 1.89 -18.49
N ILE A 273 -25.59 0.83 -18.25
CA ILE A 273 -24.13 0.93 -18.11
C ILE A 273 -23.50 1.15 -19.48
N LYS A 274 -22.77 2.25 -19.61
CA LYS A 274 -22.10 2.65 -20.84
C LYS A 274 -20.61 2.51 -20.65
N PHE A 275 -19.97 1.64 -21.41
CA PHE A 275 -18.51 1.52 -21.37
C PHE A 275 -17.93 2.55 -22.35
N PRO A 276 -17.16 3.55 -21.87
CA PRO A 276 -16.44 4.45 -22.75
C PRO A 276 -15.46 3.72 -23.66
N ASP A 277 -15.08 4.35 -24.77
CA ASP A 277 -14.08 3.80 -25.68
C ASP A 277 -12.75 3.59 -24.94
N GLY A 278 -12.16 2.40 -25.10
CA GLY A 278 -10.94 2.01 -24.40
C GLY A 278 -11.14 1.41 -23.01
N THR A 279 -12.35 1.44 -22.44
CA THR A 279 -12.63 0.76 -21.15
C THR A 279 -12.78 -0.75 -21.35
N SER A 280 -11.99 -1.53 -20.61
CA SER A 280 -12.10 -2.98 -20.60
C SER A 280 -13.45 -3.45 -20.05
N ARG A 281 -14.04 -4.44 -20.73
CA ARG A 281 -15.22 -5.18 -20.28
C ARG A 281 -14.87 -6.48 -19.55
N LEU A 282 -13.59 -6.82 -19.41
CA LEU A 282 -13.13 -8.07 -18.82
C LEU A 282 -12.77 -7.93 -17.34
N VAL A 283 -12.41 -6.72 -16.88
CA VAL A 283 -12.03 -6.48 -15.47
C VAL A 283 -13.16 -6.81 -14.50
N ALA A 284 -14.41 -6.50 -14.84
CA ALA A 284 -15.59 -6.93 -14.08
C ALA A 284 -16.83 -7.03 -14.99
N PRO A 285 -17.77 -7.95 -14.71
CA PRO A 285 -18.99 -8.05 -15.49
C PRO A 285 -19.88 -6.83 -15.29
N THR A 286 -20.67 -6.47 -16.31
CA THR A 286 -21.59 -5.32 -16.27
C THR A 286 -22.55 -5.34 -15.08
N LEU A 287 -22.88 -6.53 -14.57
CA LEU A 287 -23.72 -6.71 -13.40
C LEU A 287 -23.13 -6.06 -12.13
N VAL A 288 -21.79 -6.01 -11.98
CA VAL A 288 -21.14 -5.34 -10.85
C VAL A 288 -21.41 -3.85 -10.88
N TYR A 289 -21.24 -3.21 -12.04
CA TYR A 289 -21.49 -1.77 -12.20
C TYR A 289 -22.98 -1.40 -12.17
N ALA A 290 -23.87 -2.36 -12.40
CA ALA A 290 -25.33 -2.15 -12.43
C ALA A 290 -25.97 -2.13 -11.02
N SER A 291 -25.25 -2.53 -9.98
CA SER A 291 -25.66 -2.42 -8.58
C SER A 291 -24.68 -1.56 -7.79
N ALA A 292 -25.16 -0.93 -6.72
CA ALA A 292 -24.33 -0.23 -5.75
C ALA A 292 -25.01 -0.19 -4.39
N ALA A 293 -24.19 -0.04 -3.36
CA ALA A 293 -24.61 0.44 -2.05
C ALA A 293 -24.32 1.94 -1.97
N LYS A 294 -25.32 2.73 -1.58
CA LYS A 294 -25.19 4.17 -1.34
C LYS A 294 -25.61 4.55 0.07
N MET A 295 -25.44 5.82 0.45
CA MET A 295 -25.84 6.28 1.77
C MET A 295 -27.35 6.19 1.95
N ALA A 296 -27.78 5.60 3.08
CA ALA A 296 -29.16 5.61 3.49
C ALA A 296 -29.61 7.04 3.85
N ASP A 297 -30.93 7.28 3.76
CA ASP A 297 -31.49 8.51 4.28
C ASP A 297 -31.39 8.50 5.80
N ALA A 298 -30.72 9.48 6.36
CA ALA A 298 -30.51 9.58 7.80
C ALA A 298 -31.54 10.47 8.49
N ASP A 299 -32.57 10.94 7.76
CA ASP A 299 -33.61 11.88 8.24
C ASP A 299 -33.00 13.16 8.85
N VAL A 300 -31.79 13.51 8.41
CA VAL A 300 -31.07 14.73 8.78
C VAL A 300 -30.65 15.48 7.52
N GLY A 301 -30.58 16.81 7.61
CA GLY A 301 -30.26 17.65 6.44
C GLY A 301 -28.89 17.37 5.81
N SER A 302 -27.92 16.87 6.59
CA SER A 302 -26.55 16.61 6.13
C SER A 302 -25.95 15.39 6.86
N PRO A 303 -26.05 14.17 6.30
CA PRO A 303 -25.41 13.00 6.89
C PRO A 303 -23.88 13.09 6.80
N THR A 304 -23.16 12.69 7.86
CA THR A 304 -21.69 12.79 7.95
C THR A 304 -20.99 11.45 8.27
N PHE A 305 -21.69 10.32 8.12
CA PHE A 305 -21.14 9.00 8.37
C PHE A 305 -20.54 8.38 7.11
N ASN A 306 -19.62 7.42 7.30
CA ASN A 306 -19.04 6.64 6.21
C ASN A 306 -19.70 5.26 6.13
N LEU A 307 -19.96 4.79 4.92
CA LEU A 307 -20.26 3.39 4.65
C LEU A 307 -18.98 2.58 4.89
N THR A 308 -19.07 1.44 5.55
CA THR A 308 -17.90 0.65 5.92
C THR A 308 -18.12 -0.82 5.63
N TRP A 309 -17.23 -1.40 4.82
CA TRP A 309 -17.06 -2.84 4.66
C TRP A 309 -15.78 -3.27 5.38
N LYS A 310 -15.82 -4.41 6.06
CA LYS A 310 -14.62 -5.02 6.64
C LYS A 310 -14.51 -6.48 6.23
N VAL A 311 -13.29 -6.87 5.89
CA VAL A 311 -12.91 -8.25 5.59
C VAL A 311 -11.74 -8.66 6.48
N ASP A 312 -11.69 -9.96 6.81
CA ASP A 312 -10.62 -10.52 7.60
C ASP A 312 -9.46 -10.93 6.68
N VAL A 313 -8.24 -10.55 7.04
CA VAL A 313 -7.03 -10.77 6.23
C VAL A 313 -5.86 -11.21 7.11
N ASP A 314 -4.87 -11.86 6.51
CA ASP A 314 -3.61 -12.17 7.18
C ASP A 314 -2.73 -10.91 7.23
N PRO A 315 -2.41 -10.36 8.41
CA PRO A 315 -1.62 -9.13 8.51
C PRO A 315 -0.16 -9.31 8.07
N SER A 316 0.29 -10.53 7.79
CA SER A 316 1.66 -10.84 7.34
C SER A 316 1.89 -10.54 5.85
N PHE A 317 0.82 -10.29 5.09
CA PHE A 317 0.87 -10.07 3.65
C PHE A 317 0.43 -8.66 3.27
N SER A 318 0.81 -8.25 2.06
CA SER A 318 0.26 -7.07 1.38
C SER A 318 -0.93 -7.48 0.51
N TYR A 319 -1.78 -6.52 0.19
CA TYR A 319 -3.03 -6.75 -0.54
C TYR A 319 -3.23 -5.73 -1.64
N LEU A 320 -3.64 -6.22 -2.81
CA LEU A 320 -4.22 -5.42 -3.87
C LEU A 320 -5.74 -5.34 -3.63
N VAL A 321 -6.24 -4.13 -3.39
CA VAL A 321 -7.65 -3.83 -3.24
C VAL A 321 -8.11 -3.09 -4.48
N ARG A 322 -9.02 -3.69 -5.23
CA ARG A 322 -9.64 -3.06 -6.40
C ARG A 322 -11.06 -2.64 -6.05
N LEU A 323 -11.37 -1.38 -6.26
CA LEU A 323 -12.71 -0.82 -6.04
C LEU A 323 -13.37 -0.50 -7.37
N PHE A 324 -14.63 -0.88 -7.51
CA PHE A 324 -15.43 -0.68 -8.71
C PHE A 324 -16.50 0.37 -8.49
N PHE A 325 -16.62 1.28 -9.45
CA PHE A 325 -17.51 2.42 -9.41
C PHE A 325 -18.24 2.60 -10.73
N ALA A 326 -19.50 3.00 -10.66
CA ALA A 326 -20.28 3.57 -11.75
C ALA A 326 -21.35 4.45 -11.13
N ASP A 327 -21.43 5.72 -11.55
CA ASP A 327 -22.43 6.65 -11.03
C ASP A 327 -23.81 6.32 -11.62
N ILE A 328 -24.56 5.50 -10.89
CA ILE A 328 -25.93 5.09 -11.23
C ILE A 328 -27.00 5.85 -10.43
N VAL A 329 -26.61 6.88 -9.66
CA VAL A 329 -27.50 7.62 -8.76
C VAL A 329 -27.69 9.08 -9.15
N SER A 330 -26.67 9.70 -9.74
CA SER A 330 -26.71 11.11 -10.14
C SER A 330 -27.57 11.31 -11.39
N LYS A 331 -28.20 12.48 -11.47
CA LYS A 331 -29.01 12.88 -12.64
C LYS A 331 -28.26 13.80 -13.60
N ALA A 332 -27.14 14.36 -13.15
CA ALA A 332 -26.29 15.27 -13.90
C ALA A 332 -24.82 15.02 -13.50
N THR A 333 -23.89 15.45 -14.35
CA THR A 333 -22.45 15.46 -14.05
C THR A 333 -22.12 16.45 -12.95
N ASN A 334 -21.01 16.25 -12.23
CA ASN A 334 -20.58 17.10 -11.10
C ASN A 334 -21.62 17.19 -9.96
N ASP A 335 -22.48 16.17 -9.80
CA ASP A 335 -23.46 16.12 -8.70
C ASP A 335 -22.91 15.36 -7.48
N LEU A 336 -22.01 14.40 -7.65
CA LEU A 336 -21.57 13.50 -6.59
C LEU A 336 -20.06 13.58 -6.35
N TYR A 337 -19.67 14.05 -5.16
CA TYR A 337 -18.29 14.09 -4.69
C TYR A 337 -18.17 13.34 -3.36
N PHE A 338 -17.29 12.35 -3.29
CA PHE A 338 -17.11 11.56 -2.08
C PHE A 338 -15.65 11.16 -1.85
N ASP A 339 -15.31 10.94 -0.60
CA ASP A 339 -13.99 10.47 -0.20
C ASP A 339 -13.98 8.93 -0.09
N VAL A 340 -12.84 8.33 -0.43
CA VAL A 340 -12.59 6.89 -0.30
C VAL A 340 -11.49 6.68 0.73
N TYR A 341 -11.75 5.81 1.71
CA TYR A 341 -10.81 5.46 2.76
C TYR A 341 -10.51 3.96 2.73
N ILE A 342 -9.25 3.60 2.92
CA ILE A 342 -8.81 2.21 3.04
C ILE A 342 -8.00 2.08 4.32
N SER A 343 -8.39 1.15 5.18
CA SER A 343 -7.82 0.92 6.51
C SER A 343 -7.67 2.22 7.33
N GLY A 344 -8.70 3.07 7.29
CA GLY A 344 -8.77 4.34 8.03
C GLY A 344 -7.97 5.49 7.42
N ARG A 345 -7.30 5.29 6.28
CA ARG A 345 -6.54 6.33 5.57
C ARG A 345 -7.33 6.82 4.36
N LYS A 346 -7.38 8.13 4.16
CA LYS A 346 -8.01 8.73 2.96
C LYS A 346 -7.14 8.41 1.74
N ALA A 347 -7.62 7.52 0.88
CA ALA A 347 -6.92 7.06 -0.32
C ALA A 347 -7.27 7.91 -1.55
N VAL A 348 -8.51 8.40 -1.63
CA VAL A 348 -8.96 9.37 -2.64
C VAL A 348 -9.80 10.43 -1.94
N SER A 349 -9.56 11.71 -2.27
CA SER A 349 -10.40 12.80 -1.80
C SER A 349 -11.18 13.43 -2.94
N GLY A 350 -12.46 13.73 -2.70
CA GLY A 350 -13.34 14.40 -3.66
C GLY A 350 -13.46 13.64 -4.99
N LEU A 351 -13.61 12.31 -4.94
CA LEU A 351 -13.80 11.51 -6.14
C LEU A 351 -15.10 11.93 -6.84
N ASP A 352 -14.95 12.40 -8.07
CA ASP A 352 -16.04 12.66 -9.00
C ASP A 352 -15.92 11.73 -10.19
N LEU A 353 -16.87 10.80 -10.26
CA LEU A 353 -16.91 9.79 -11.31
C LEU A 353 -17.12 10.42 -12.69
N SER A 354 -17.91 11.50 -12.79
CA SER A 354 -18.18 12.15 -14.07
C SER A 354 -16.93 12.81 -14.67
N THR A 355 -16.03 13.33 -13.84
CA THR A 355 -14.74 13.86 -14.31
C THR A 355 -13.82 12.74 -14.81
N VAL A 356 -13.71 11.61 -14.09
CA VAL A 356 -12.79 10.53 -14.47
C VAL A 356 -13.30 9.66 -15.63
N THR A 357 -14.60 9.68 -15.92
CA THR A 357 -15.21 8.96 -17.05
C THR A 357 -15.50 9.85 -18.27
N GLY A 358 -14.93 11.06 -18.33
CA GLY A 358 -15.06 11.93 -19.51
C GLY A 358 -16.45 12.58 -19.68
N GLY A 359 -17.18 12.77 -18.59
CA GLY A 359 -18.51 13.39 -18.56
C GLY A 359 -19.67 12.41 -18.71
N GLU A 360 -19.41 11.10 -18.70
CA GLU A 360 -20.45 10.07 -18.83
C GLU A 360 -20.93 9.54 -17.47
N LEU A 361 -22.24 9.63 -17.23
CA LEU A 361 -22.89 8.94 -16.11
C LEU A 361 -23.04 7.44 -16.40
N ALA A 362 -23.13 6.64 -15.35
CA ALA A 362 -23.21 5.18 -15.41
C ALA A 362 -22.07 4.52 -16.21
N ALA A 363 -20.92 5.22 -16.29
CA ALA A 363 -19.72 4.71 -16.90
C ALA A 363 -18.86 3.93 -15.88
N PRO A 364 -18.43 2.70 -16.20
CA PRO A 364 -17.53 1.92 -15.36
C PRO A 364 -16.19 2.59 -15.12
N TYR A 365 -15.77 2.59 -13.87
CA TYR A 365 -14.46 3.00 -13.41
C TYR A 365 -13.99 2.03 -12.34
N TYR A 366 -12.71 1.67 -12.35
CA TYR A 366 -12.11 0.95 -11.24
C TYR A 366 -10.79 1.59 -10.85
N LYS A 367 -10.40 1.38 -9.60
CA LYS A 367 -9.11 1.85 -9.09
C LYS A 367 -8.48 0.84 -8.16
N ASP A 368 -7.19 0.67 -8.36
CA ASP A 368 -6.36 -0.28 -7.64
C ASP A 368 -5.54 0.40 -6.55
N PHE A 369 -5.55 -0.21 -5.38
CA PHE A 369 -4.84 0.25 -4.20
C PHE A 369 -4.00 -0.87 -3.61
N VAL A 370 -2.83 -0.53 -3.09
CA VAL A 370 -1.99 -1.49 -2.37
C VAL A 370 -1.94 -1.15 -0.89
N VAL A 371 -2.32 -2.13 -0.08
CA VAL A 371 -2.33 -2.07 1.38
C VAL A 371 -1.23 -2.96 1.90
N ASN A 372 -0.24 -2.34 2.55
CA ASN A 372 0.89 -3.06 3.13
C ASN A 372 0.50 -3.75 4.44
N SER A 373 1.17 -4.88 4.74
CA SER A 373 1.07 -5.62 6.00
C SER A 373 1.15 -4.72 7.25
N SER A 374 2.07 -3.74 7.25
CA SER A 374 2.27 -2.79 8.34
C SER A 374 1.04 -1.91 8.66
N SER A 375 0.11 -1.78 7.71
CA SER A 375 -1.13 -1.01 7.89
C SER A 375 -2.31 -1.86 8.38
N LEU A 376 -2.09 -3.18 8.54
CA LEU A 376 -3.12 -4.16 8.89
C LEU A 376 -2.91 -4.76 10.30
N GLU A 377 -1.85 -4.37 11.01
CA GLU A 377 -1.62 -4.79 12.40
C GLU A 377 -2.69 -4.19 13.35
N GLY A 378 -3.71 -5.00 13.66
CA GLY A 378 -4.69 -4.71 14.72
C GLY A 378 -4.17 -5.08 16.12
N ALA A 379 -4.71 -4.44 17.16
CA ALA A 379 -4.34 -4.72 18.56
C ALA A 379 -4.67 -6.16 19.02
N ASP A 380 -5.51 -6.87 18.27
CA ASP A 380 -5.97 -8.24 18.52
C ASP A 380 -5.18 -9.30 17.71
N GLY A 381 -4.16 -8.90 16.94
CA GLY A 381 -3.36 -9.79 16.10
C GLY A 381 -4.12 -10.40 14.91
N LYS A 382 -5.36 -9.97 14.65
CA LYS A 382 -6.16 -10.38 13.50
C LYS A 382 -6.20 -9.21 12.51
N GLY A 383 -5.62 -9.41 11.34
CA GLY A 383 -5.63 -8.39 10.29
C GLY A 383 -7.07 -8.10 9.85
N LYS A 384 -7.48 -6.84 9.90
CA LYS A 384 -8.76 -6.39 9.36
C LYS A 384 -8.51 -5.32 8.32
N LEU A 385 -8.98 -5.56 7.10
CA LEU A 385 -8.97 -4.58 6.03
C LEU A 385 -10.34 -3.92 5.98
N SER A 386 -10.37 -2.59 6.07
CA SER A 386 -11.60 -1.82 5.96
C SER A 386 -11.61 -0.97 4.69
N VAL A 387 -12.74 -0.94 4.00
CA VAL A 387 -13.01 -0.01 2.90
C VAL A 387 -14.15 0.88 3.36
N GLN A 388 -13.99 2.19 3.19
CA GLN A 388 -15.03 3.15 3.52
C GLN A 388 -15.23 4.17 2.41
N VAL A 389 -16.48 4.54 2.18
CA VAL A 389 -16.83 5.69 1.33
C VAL A 389 -17.74 6.61 2.11
N GLY A 390 -17.55 7.91 1.97
CA GLY A 390 -18.34 8.90 2.70
C GLY A 390 -18.31 10.25 2.02
N PRO A 391 -19.22 11.16 2.40
CA PRO A 391 -19.35 12.44 1.74
C PRO A 391 -18.07 13.27 1.95
N MET A 392 -17.73 14.11 0.98
CA MET A 392 -16.53 14.96 1.03
C MET A 392 -16.55 15.98 2.19
N GLY A 393 -17.74 16.27 2.73
CA GLY A 393 -17.91 17.21 3.86
C GLY A 393 -17.78 18.69 3.48
N GLN A 394 -17.81 19.01 2.18
CA GLN A 394 -17.92 20.36 1.65
C GLN A 394 -19.30 20.53 0.98
N ASP A 395 -19.78 21.77 0.86
CA ASP A 395 -21.05 22.11 0.18
C ASP A 395 -20.92 22.03 -1.34
N THR A 396 -20.40 20.90 -1.85
CA THR A 396 -20.16 20.61 -3.25
C THR A 396 -21.02 19.42 -3.69
N GLY A 397 -22.09 19.71 -4.42
CA GLY A 397 -23.01 18.69 -4.94
C GLY A 397 -23.89 18.04 -3.86
N ARG A 398 -24.38 16.85 -4.16
CA ARG A 398 -25.17 15.97 -3.30
C ARG A 398 -24.29 15.36 -2.20
N ILE A 399 -24.83 15.31 -0.99
CA ILE A 399 -24.23 14.59 0.14
C ILE A 399 -24.61 13.11 0.01
N ASP A 400 -23.71 12.33 -0.58
CA ASP A 400 -23.89 10.89 -0.79
C ASP A 400 -22.52 10.25 -1.08
N ALA A 401 -22.48 8.92 -1.10
CA ALA A 401 -21.32 8.16 -1.50
C ALA A 401 -21.79 6.78 -1.97
N LEU A 402 -21.08 6.16 -2.91
CA LEU A 402 -21.44 4.85 -3.44
C LEU A 402 -20.24 3.95 -3.71
N LEU A 403 -20.51 2.65 -3.74
CA LEU A 403 -19.57 1.62 -4.17
C LEU A 403 -20.34 0.52 -4.91
N ASN A 404 -19.83 0.07 -6.06
CA ASN A 404 -20.50 -0.94 -6.91
C ASN A 404 -19.91 -2.34 -6.72
N GLY A 405 -18.62 -2.44 -6.39
CA GLY A 405 -17.97 -3.72 -6.15
C GLY A 405 -16.60 -3.55 -5.49
N MET A 406 -16.07 -4.65 -4.96
CA MET A 406 -14.66 -4.70 -4.57
C MET A 406 -14.04 -6.09 -4.77
N GLU A 407 -12.76 -6.12 -5.07
CA GLU A 407 -11.92 -7.32 -5.02
C GLU A 407 -10.77 -7.10 -4.03
N VAL A 408 -10.42 -8.15 -3.28
CA VAL A 408 -9.27 -8.16 -2.38
C VAL A 408 -8.41 -9.36 -2.71
N LEU A 409 -7.20 -9.08 -3.21
CA LEU A 409 -6.23 -10.08 -3.62
C LEU A 409 -5.01 -9.99 -2.70
N LYS A 410 -4.66 -11.10 -2.05
CA LYS A 410 -3.42 -11.22 -1.30
C LYS A 410 -2.25 -11.27 -2.29
N MET A 411 -1.21 -10.49 -2.04
CA MET A 411 0.01 -10.44 -2.83
C MET A 411 1.06 -11.40 -2.27
N SER A 412 1.88 -11.99 -3.13
CA SER A 412 3.04 -12.77 -2.69
C SER A 412 4.00 -11.93 -1.88
N ASN A 413 4.68 -12.56 -0.92
CA ASN A 413 5.76 -11.93 -0.19
C ASN A 413 7.06 -11.89 -1.02
N SER A 414 8.13 -11.35 -0.44
CA SER A 414 9.44 -11.17 -1.09
C SER A 414 10.14 -12.47 -1.56
N VAL A 415 9.59 -13.64 -1.22
CA VAL A 415 10.08 -14.96 -1.65
C VAL A 415 9.06 -15.72 -2.49
N GLY A 416 8.05 -15.04 -3.05
CA GLY A 416 7.06 -15.65 -3.93
C GLY A 416 6.04 -16.54 -3.21
N SER A 417 5.89 -16.42 -1.90
CA SER A 417 4.92 -17.21 -1.14
C SER A 417 3.62 -16.45 -0.89
N LEU A 418 2.49 -17.14 -1.05
CA LEU A 418 1.13 -16.69 -0.74
C LEU A 418 0.57 -17.30 0.55
N ASP A 419 1.31 -18.24 1.12
CA ASP A 419 0.94 -18.97 2.33
C ASP A 419 2.21 -19.36 3.09
N GLY A 420 2.41 -18.78 4.27
CA GLY A 420 3.60 -18.96 5.09
C GLY A 420 4.79 -18.05 4.73
N GLU A 421 5.92 -18.32 5.40
CA GLU A 421 7.10 -17.43 5.40
C GLU A 421 8.22 -17.90 4.46
N PHE A 422 8.06 -19.02 3.76
CA PHE A 422 9.14 -19.64 2.98
C PHE A 422 8.77 -19.71 1.50
N GLY A 423 9.74 -19.38 0.63
CA GLY A 423 9.64 -19.54 -0.81
C GLY A 423 9.91 -20.98 -1.26
N VAL A 424 9.75 -21.23 -2.57
CA VAL A 424 9.97 -22.56 -3.18
C VAL A 424 11.42 -23.04 -2.98
N ASP A 425 12.37 -22.11 -2.95
CA ASP A 425 13.79 -22.37 -2.72
C ASP A 425 14.17 -22.52 -1.23
N GLY A 426 13.19 -22.44 -0.33
CA GLY A 426 13.37 -22.53 1.12
C GLY A 426 13.91 -21.25 1.76
N ARG A 427 14.07 -20.14 1.01
CA ARG A 427 14.41 -18.84 1.62
C ARG A 427 13.24 -18.35 2.44
N LYS A 428 13.57 -17.77 3.60
CA LYS A 428 12.60 -17.12 4.47
C LYS A 428 12.35 -15.68 3.98
N ALA A 429 11.09 -15.27 3.95
CA ALA A 429 10.67 -13.91 3.70
C ALA A 429 11.37 -12.94 4.66
N ASP A 430 11.85 -11.82 4.13
CA ASP A 430 12.39 -10.75 4.97
C ASP A 430 11.24 -10.18 5.81
N ASP A 431 11.36 -10.31 7.13
CA ASP A 431 10.37 -9.84 8.10
C ASP A 431 10.46 -8.31 8.30
N GLY A 432 11.32 -7.62 7.54
CA GLY A 432 11.61 -6.19 7.72
C GLY A 432 12.18 -5.88 9.12
N SER A 433 12.48 -6.91 9.92
CA SER A 433 12.88 -6.81 11.33
C SER A 433 14.39 -6.81 11.51
N GLY A 434 15.17 -6.73 10.43
CA GLY A 434 16.63 -6.62 10.48
C GLY A 434 17.13 -5.57 11.48
N GLY A 435 16.36 -4.51 11.71
CA GLY A 435 16.61 -3.52 12.77
C GLY A 435 16.32 -4.02 14.20
N ARG A 436 15.24 -4.79 14.41
CA ARG A 436 14.82 -5.29 15.74
C ARG A 436 15.76 -6.37 16.29
N LYS A 437 16.31 -7.24 15.43
CA LYS A 437 17.31 -8.26 15.83
C LYS A 437 18.64 -7.61 16.27
N ALA A 438 19.04 -6.52 15.63
CA ALA A 438 20.23 -5.75 16.04
C ALA A 438 20.04 -5.07 17.40
N VAL A 439 18.85 -4.50 17.67
CA VAL A 439 18.53 -3.85 18.96
C VAL A 439 18.52 -4.86 20.11
N ALA A 440 17.98 -6.06 19.90
CA ALA A 440 18.01 -7.13 20.91
C ALA A 440 19.45 -7.57 21.24
N ALA A 441 20.30 -7.76 20.23
CA ALA A 441 21.70 -8.14 20.43
C ALA A 441 22.51 -7.06 21.19
N VAL A 442 22.25 -5.78 20.88
CA VAL A 442 22.85 -4.64 21.60
C VAL A 442 22.36 -4.58 23.04
N GLY A 443 21.07 -4.84 23.29
CA GLY A 443 20.50 -4.93 24.64
C GLY A 443 21.15 -6.03 25.50
N PHE A 444 21.37 -7.22 24.93
CA PHE A 444 22.08 -8.30 25.62
C PHE A 444 23.56 -7.96 25.90
N ALA A 445 24.25 -7.31 24.97
CA ALA A 445 25.63 -6.88 25.17
C ALA A 445 25.76 -5.81 26.26
N MET A 446 24.85 -4.84 26.32
CA MET A 446 24.82 -3.83 27.39
C MET A 446 24.51 -4.45 28.75
N MET A 447 23.58 -5.40 28.83
CA MET A 447 23.25 -6.11 30.07
C MET A 447 24.46 -6.89 30.60
N PHE A 448 25.14 -7.65 29.74
CA PHE A 448 26.36 -8.39 30.13
C PHE A 448 27.50 -7.46 30.55
N GLY A 449 27.68 -6.34 29.85
CA GLY A 449 28.67 -5.31 30.21
C GLY A 449 28.40 -4.70 31.58
N ALA A 450 27.14 -4.41 31.91
CA ALA A 450 26.75 -3.88 33.22
C ALA A 450 27.00 -4.89 34.36
N PHE A 451 26.65 -6.17 34.16
CA PHE A 451 26.91 -7.22 35.15
C PHE A 451 28.41 -7.48 35.35
N ALA A 452 29.20 -7.47 34.27
CA ALA A 452 30.66 -7.57 34.37
C ALA A 452 31.28 -6.38 35.10
N GLY A 453 30.80 -5.15 34.83
CA GLY A 453 31.22 -3.94 35.53
C GLY A 453 30.90 -3.96 37.04
N LEU A 454 29.69 -4.39 37.40
CA LEU A 454 29.29 -4.58 38.79
C LEU A 454 30.12 -5.66 39.49
N GLY A 455 30.36 -6.78 38.82
CA GLY A 455 31.25 -7.84 39.32
C GLY A 455 32.66 -7.34 39.59
N ALA A 456 33.22 -6.55 38.66
CA ALA A 456 34.55 -5.95 38.84
C ALA A 456 34.58 -4.93 39.99
N MET A 457 33.52 -4.13 40.18
CA MET A 457 33.40 -3.22 41.33
C MET A 457 33.33 -3.98 42.66
N VAL A 458 32.53 -5.05 42.74
CA VAL A 458 32.40 -5.88 43.95
C VAL A 458 33.72 -6.57 44.27
N VAL A 459 34.43 -7.13 43.28
CA VAL A 459 35.75 -7.74 43.48
C VAL A 459 36.77 -6.71 43.94
N LYS A 460 36.75 -5.50 43.37
CA LYS A 460 37.64 -4.40 43.79
C LYS A 460 37.29 -3.91 45.20
N TRP A 461 36.03 -3.97 45.61
CA TRP A 461 35.58 -3.63 46.96
C TRP A 461 35.99 -4.70 47.98
N TYR A 462 35.85 -5.99 47.63
CA TYR A 462 36.24 -7.12 48.50
C TYR A 462 37.76 -7.27 48.67
N LYS A 463 38.56 -6.79 47.69
CA LYS A 463 40.03 -6.77 47.77
C LYS A 463 40.61 -5.47 48.36
N ARG A 464 39.79 -4.59 48.96
CA ARG A 464 40.31 -3.37 49.62
C ARG A 464 40.95 -3.71 50.98
N PRO A 465 42.21 -3.33 51.23
CA PRO A 465 42.83 -3.40 52.55
C PRO A 465 42.31 -2.29 53.49
N GLN A 466 42.23 -2.62 54.79
CA GLN A 466 41.54 -1.88 55.87
C GLN A 466 42.31 -0.65 56.42
N ASP A 467 43.09 0.07 55.61
CA ASP A 467 43.95 1.18 56.08
C ASP A 467 43.63 2.55 55.44
N TRP A 468 42.41 2.72 54.90
CA TRP A 468 41.99 3.94 54.18
C TRP A 468 41.53 5.10 55.09
N GLU A 469 41.43 4.92 56.41
CA GLU A 469 40.88 5.94 57.33
C GLU A 469 41.80 7.13 57.66
N ARG A 470 42.91 7.36 56.95
CA ARG A 470 43.68 8.60 57.09
C ARG A 470 44.17 9.16 55.77
N ARG A 471 43.32 10.00 55.17
CA ARG A 471 43.71 11.35 54.69
C ARG A 471 42.49 12.10 54.17
N GLU A 472 42.06 13.07 54.97
CA GLU A 472 41.17 14.15 54.58
C GLU A 472 41.95 15.24 53.82
N SER A 473 41.29 15.81 52.79
CA SER A 473 41.58 17.09 52.10
C SER A 473 42.83 17.20 51.20
N PHE A 474 42.84 17.84 50.02
CA PHE A 474 41.88 18.67 49.27
C PHE A 474 42.26 18.60 47.77
N SER A 475 41.29 18.85 46.88
CA SER A 475 41.38 19.59 45.61
C SER A 475 42.65 19.51 44.75
N SER A 476 42.54 18.85 43.58
CA SER A 476 43.19 19.27 42.32
C SER A 476 43.04 18.16 41.26
N TRP A 477 41.92 18.11 40.56
CA TRP A 477 41.90 17.51 39.22
C TRP A 477 40.89 18.20 38.31
N LEU A 478 41.03 19.53 38.18
CA LEU A 478 40.53 20.24 37.01
C LEU A 478 41.73 20.52 36.09
N LEU A 479 41.84 19.62 35.09
CA LEU A 479 42.43 19.72 33.74
C LEU A 479 43.76 20.46 33.49
N PRO A 480 44.53 19.95 32.52
CA PRO A 480 44.82 20.80 31.37
C PRO A 480 44.45 20.15 30.02
N ILE A 481 43.83 21.01 29.22
CA ILE A 481 43.56 20.91 27.79
C ILE A 481 44.89 20.79 27.02
N HIS A 482 45.00 19.82 26.10
CA HIS A 482 45.67 19.95 24.79
C HIS A 482 45.48 18.67 23.96
N THR A 483 44.79 18.78 22.83
CA THR A 483 45.21 18.38 21.46
C THR A 483 43.97 18.19 20.57
N GLY A 484 44.00 18.86 19.42
CA GLY A 484 42.92 18.86 18.44
C GLY A 484 43.07 17.76 17.38
N GLN A 485 41.92 17.50 16.76
CA GLN A 485 41.69 16.95 15.42
C GLN A 485 42.21 15.53 15.09
N SER A 486 41.29 14.59 14.90
CA SER A 486 40.81 14.21 13.54
C SER A 486 39.69 13.17 13.59
N PHE A 487 38.83 13.26 12.59
CA PHE A 487 37.61 12.52 12.33
C PHE A 487 37.86 11.02 12.11
N THR A 488 37.01 10.16 12.70
CA THR A 488 36.20 9.18 11.95
C THR A 488 35.03 8.68 12.80
N ALA A 489 33.88 8.62 12.16
CA ALA A 489 32.59 8.18 12.63
C ALA A 489 32.57 6.75 13.18
N SER A 490 31.89 6.54 14.31
CA SER A 490 30.97 5.43 14.49
C SER A 490 30.11 5.70 15.73
N GLY A 491 28.88 6.14 15.48
CA GLY A 491 27.86 6.38 16.48
C GLY A 491 26.59 6.75 15.72
N LYS A 492 25.83 5.74 15.29
CA LYS A 492 24.59 5.89 14.53
C LYS A 492 23.50 6.51 15.43
N GLY A 493 23.58 7.81 15.66
CA GLY A 493 22.40 8.62 15.95
C GLY A 493 21.71 8.95 14.63
N GLY A 494 20.37 8.87 14.57
CA GLY A 494 19.62 9.25 13.38
C GLY A 494 19.89 10.72 13.00
N LEU A 495 19.68 11.10 11.73
CA LEU A 495 19.90 12.46 11.24
C LEU A 495 19.19 13.53 12.12
N ALA A 496 18.00 13.20 12.62
CA ALA A 496 17.25 14.02 13.57
C ALA A 496 17.98 14.21 14.91
N GLU A 497 18.54 13.14 15.48
CA GLU A 497 19.28 13.18 16.74
C GLU A 497 20.59 13.97 16.61
N TRP A 498 21.28 13.78 15.48
CA TRP A 498 22.45 14.58 15.09
C TRP A 498 22.09 16.06 14.96
N GLY A 499 21.02 16.41 14.22
CA GLY A 499 20.55 17.79 14.06
C GLY A 499 20.18 18.46 15.39
N MET A 500 19.46 17.73 16.26
CA MET A 500 19.07 18.22 17.60
C MET A 500 20.27 18.42 18.53
N GLN A 501 21.36 17.67 18.35
CA GLN A 501 22.61 17.90 19.06
C GLN A 501 23.27 19.23 18.66
N TRP A 502 23.26 19.58 17.37
CA TRP A 502 23.80 20.86 16.87
C TRP A 502 22.94 22.05 17.27
N LYS A 503 21.61 21.87 17.31
CA LYS A 503 20.67 22.83 17.91
C LYS A 503 20.99 23.11 19.37
N ARG A 504 21.12 22.08 20.22
CA ARG A 504 21.45 22.23 21.65
C ARG A 504 22.79 22.93 21.91
N LYS A 505 23.73 22.81 20.96
CA LYS A 505 25.02 23.50 21.00
C LYS A 505 24.97 24.95 20.47
N GLY A 506 23.82 25.40 19.97
CA GLY A 506 23.65 26.73 19.37
C GLY A 506 24.40 26.91 18.04
N LEU A 507 24.67 25.82 17.31
CA LEU A 507 25.54 25.80 16.12
C LEU A 507 24.82 25.24 14.88
N ILE A 508 23.55 25.62 14.68
CA ILE A 508 22.72 25.13 13.56
C ILE A 508 23.26 25.59 12.20
N GLU A 509 23.87 26.77 12.16
CA GLU A 509 24.53 27.31 10.97
C GLU A 509 25.63 26.39 10.41
N LYS A 510 26.25 25.55 11.26
CA LYS A 510 27.33 24.62 10.85
C LYS A 510 26.83 23.35 10.18
N ILE A 511 25.53 23.06 10.27
CA ILE A 511 24.90 21.92 9.59
C ILE A 511 24.07 22.35 8.38
N MET A 512 23.93 23.65 8.17
CA MET A 512 23.24 24.23 7.03
C MET A 512 24.07 24.03 5.75
N ASP A 513 23.39 23.86 4.62
CA ASP A 513 24.04 23.73 3.32
C ASP A 513 24.96 24.95 3.07
N PRO A 514 26.23 24.76 2.65
CA PRO A 514 27.15 25.86 2.36
C PRO A 514 26.62 26.89 1.36
N LYS A 515 25.66 26.53 0.50
CA LYS A 515 24.98 27.44 -0.44
C LYS A 515 23.90 28.30 0.20
N LEU A 516 23.39 27.89 1.36
CA LEU A 516 22.40 28.63 2.14
C LEU A 516 23.05 29.39 3.31
N ALA A 517 24.30 29.08 3.62
CA ALA A 517 25.08 29.76 4.64
C ALA A 517 25.30 31.23 4.26
N GLY A 518 24.75 32.14 5.08
CA GLY A 518 24.82 33.59 4.88
C GLY A 518 23.66 34.20 4.09
N THR A 519 22.77 33.38 3.50
CA THR A 519 21.56 33.88 2.79
C THR A 519 20.29 33.79 3.62
N VAL A 520 20.34 33.12 4.78
CA VAL A 520 19.20 32.92 5.69
C VAL A 520 19.31 33.84 6.90
N ASN A 521 18.23 34.54 7.24
CA ASN A 521 18.11 35.36 8.44
C ASN A 521 18.23 34.45 9.70
N PRO A 522 19.14 34.76 10.64
CA PRO A 522 19.29 34.00 11.89
C PRO A 522 18.00 33.82 12.70
N GLU A 523 17.11 34.81 12.71
CA GLU A 523 15.82 34.74 13.42
C GLU A 523 14.83 33.78 12.75
N SER A 524 14.80 33.79 11.41
CA SER A 524 14.03 32.81 10.61
C SER A 524 14.54 31.39 10.84
N LEU A 525 15.86 31.20 10.81
CA LEU A 525 16.51 29.92 11.06
C LEU A 525 16.24 29.40 12.48
N ALA A 526 16.28 30.28 13.48
CA ALA A 526 15.96 29.93 14.85
C ALA A 526 14.51 29.47 15.00
N LYS A 527 13.57 30.16 14.34
CA LYS A 527 12.15 29.79 14.36
C LYS A 527 11.88 28.46 13.65
N PHE A 528 12.54 28.22 12.52
CA PHE A 528 12.48 26.96 11.80
C PHE A 528 13.00 25.80 12.68
N ALA A 529 14.13 25.99 13.34
CA ALA A 529 14.71 25.00 14.25
C ALA A 529 13.86 24.76 15.50
N GLU A 530 13.17 25.77 16.04
CA GLU A 530 12.18 25.63 17.11
C GLU A 530 11.03 24.72 16.69
N THR A 531 10.50 24.93 15.50
CA THR A 531 9.40 24.15 14.92
C THR A 531 9.84 22.70 14.72
N ALA A 532 11.03 22.47 14.16
CA ALA A 532 11.58 21.13 13.97
C ALA A 532 11.77 20.37 15.29
N GLU A 533 12.19 21.04 16.38
CA GLU A 533 12.28 20.41 17.70
C GLU A 533 10.93 19.96 18.23
N LYS A 534 9.89 20.79 18.10
CA LYS A 534 8.55 20.43 18.55
C LYS A 534 7.96 19.29 17.71
N CYS A 535 8.24 19.24 16.41
CA CYS A 535 7.86 18.09 15.57
C CYS A 535 8.56 16.79 15.97
N LEU A 536 9.79 16.89 16.49
CA LEU A 536 10.63 15.76 16.89
C LEU A 536 10.50 15.41 18.38
N ALA A 537 9.52 15.96 19.10
CA ALA A 537 9.29 15.65 20.51
C ALA A 537 9.05 14.14 20.73
N GLU A 538 9.60 13.61 21.83
CA GLU A 538 9.56 12.17 22.14
C GLU A 538 8.13 11.67 22.37
N PHE A 539 7.28 12.50 23.00
CA PHE A 539 5.88 12.19 23.26
C PHE A 539 4.96 12.82 22.22
N GLY A 540 3.98 12.06 21.74
CA GLY A 540 3.01 12.53 20.74
C GLY A 540 2.14 13.69 21.21
N SER A 541 1.93 13.85 22.52
CA SER A 541 1.21 14.97 23.13
C SER A 541 1.94 16.31 23.04
N ASP A 542 3.27 16.27 22.90
CA ASP A 542 4.13 17.45 22.90
C ASP A 542 4.47 17.90 21.48
N ARG A 543 4.05 17.12 20.48
CA ARG A 543 4.19 17.46 19.06
C ARG A 543 3.10 18.45 18.66
N ILE A 544 3.52 19.53 18.04
CA ILE A 544 2.63 20.57 17.52
C ILE A 544 1.75 20.03 16.39
N SER A 545 0.55 20.60 16.23
CA SER A 545 -0.38 20.20 15.17
C SER A 545 0.15 20.64 13.79
N MET A 546 -0.34 20.02 12.71
CA MET A 546 0.05 20.44 11.36
C MET A 546 -0.35 21.90 11.06
N GLY A 547 -1.42 22.40 11.69
CA GLY A 547 -1.81 23.82 11.61
C GLY A 547 -0.76 24.74 12.26
N ASP A 548 -0.26 24.37 13.44
CA ASP A 548 0.80 25.10 14.13
C ASP A 548 2.14 25.02 13.36
N VAL A 549 2.43 23.89 12.71
CA VAL A 549 3.62 23.75 11.84
C VAL A 549 3.53 24.74 10.69
N LEU A 550 2.40 24.76 9.98
CA LEU A 550 2.18 25.66 8.84
C LEU A 550 2.29 27.12 9.27
N TRP A 551 1.65 27.49 10.38
CA TRP A 551 1.72 28.84 10.93
C TRP A 551 3.16 29.24 11.33
N ASN A 552 3.90 28.35 11.98
CA ASN A 552 5.28 28.64 12.38
C ASN A 552 6.23 28.74 11.18
N LEU A 553 6.00 27.99 10.10
CA LEU A 553 6.77 28.08 8.86
C LEU A 553 6.46 29.36 8.09
N GLU A 554 5.18 29.76 8.03
CA GLU A 554 4.77 31.04 7.46
C GLU A 554 5.38 32.21 8.24
N TYR A 555 5.40 32.11 9.58
CA TYR A 555 6.06 33.10 10.43
C TYR A 555 7.59 33.10 10.23
N ALA A 556 8.23 31.94 10.07
CA ALA A 556 9.65 31.87 9.75
C ALA A 556 9.97 32.50 8.38
N LEU A 557 9.09 32.33 7.39
CA LEU A 557 9.21 32.97 6.07
C LEU A 557 9.08 34.49 6.17
N GLN A 558 8.09 35.00 6.92
CA GLN A 558 7.94 36.43 7.18
C GLN A 558 9.20 37.04 7.82
N LEU A 559 9.85 36.33 8.75
CA LEU A 559 11.11 36.77 9.35
C LEU A 559 12.26 36.83 8.32
N GLN A 560 12.28 35.89 7.36
CA GLN A 560 13.28 35.89 6.29
C GLN A 560 13.10 37.11 5.38
N ASP A 561 11.87 37.45 5.02
CA ASP A 561 11.53 38.55 4.11
C ASP A 561 11.66 39.93 4.77
N ALA A 562 11.40 40.02 6.08
CA ALA A 562 11.45 41.28 6.82
C ALA A 562 12.89 41.78 7.10
N ASN A 563 13.89 40.89 7.08
CA ASN A 563 15.28 41.26 7.39
C ASN A 563 16.26 40.37 6.59
N PRO A 564 16.35 40.54 5.26
CA PRO A 564 17.24 39.75 4.42
C PRO A 564 18.70 40.05 4.77
N PRO A 565 19.58 39.03 4.82
CA PRO A 565 21.00 39.25 5.10
C PRO A 565 21.67 40.08 3.99
N GLU A 566 22.55 41.00 4.37
CA GLU A 566 23.34 41.84 3.45
C GLU A 566 24.16 40.94 2.50
N GLY A 567 23.66 40.69 1.29
CA GLY A 567 24.33 39.84 0.31
C GLY A 567 23.45 39.22 -0.79
N ALA A 568 22.13 39.26 -0.70
CA ALA A 568 21.26 38.83 -1.79
C ALA A 568 21.11 39.94 -2.85
N GLN A 569 21.94 39.91 -3.90
CA GLN A 569 21.77 40.77 -5.08
C GLN A 569 20.37 40.61 -5.70
N GLN A 570 19.63 41.72 -5.77
CA GLN A 570 18.43 41.86 -6.58
C GLN A 570 18.81 42.22 -8.02
N ASP A 571 18.51 41.33 -8.96
CA ASP A 571 18.43 41.70 -10.37
C ASP A 571 17.09 42.44 -10.59
N GLY A 572 17.19 43.77 -10.54
CA GLY A 572 16.43 44.78 -11.29
C GLY A 572 14.92 44.68 -11.47
N GLU A 573 14.18 45.48 -10.69
CA GLU A 573 13.07 46.29 -11.24
C GLU A 573 13.34 47.77 -10.91
N ASP A 574 13.30 48.59 -11.96
CA ASP A 574 13.58 50.02 -11.92
C ASP A 574 12.53 50.81 -11.11
N GLY A 575 12.99 51.46 -10.04
CA GLY A 575 12.80 52.90 -9.80
C GLY A 575 11.41 53.42 -9.38
N ALA A 576 11.29 53.81 -8.11
CA ALA A 576 10.99 55.20 -7.71
C ALA A 576 11.19 55.40 -6.19
N ALA A 577 12.06 56.34 -5.85
CA ALA A 577 12.46 56.72 -4.49
C ALA A 577 11.64 57.90 -3.94
N ALA A 578 11.42 57.92 -2.61
CA ALA A 578 11.40 59.09 -1.71
C ALA A 578 11.21 58.59 -0.25
N SER A 579 12.23 58.44 0.58
CA SER A 579 13.03 59.43 1.35
C SER A 579 12.43 59.86 2.71
N GLY A 580 13.17 59.51 3.78
CA GLY A 580 13.21 60.16 5.11
C GLY A 580 12.35 59.48 6.19
N GLY A 581 12.83 59.02 7.34
CA GLY A 581 14.11 59.19 8.05
C GLY A 581 13.83 59.60 9.51
N GLY A 582 14.33 58.83 10.48
CA GLY A 582 14.47 59.26 11.88
C GLY A 582 13.85 58.31 12.91
N GLY A 583 14.71 57.63 13.69
CA GLY A 583 14.32 56.60 14.65
C GLY A 583 13.97 57.10 16.06
N GLY A 584 13.58 56.16 16.92
CA GLY A 584 13.32 56.41 18.34
C GLY A 584 12.47 55.31 18.97
N ALA A 585 13.10 54.45 19.76
CA ALA A 585 12.48 53.37 20.53
C ALA A 585 11.41 53.85 21.53
N VAL A 586 10.50 52.94 21.94
CA VAL A 586 10.01 52.68 23.32
C VAL A 586 8.66 51.92 23.27
N VAL A 587 8.58 50.80 24.01
CA VAL A 587 7.34 50.07 24.40
C VAL A 587 6.63 50.90 25.51
N PRO A 588 5.28 50.95 25.67
CA PRO A 588 4.51 49.80 26.18
C PRO A 588 2.98 49.73 25.82
N ALA A 589 2.42 48.54 26.08
CA ALA A 589 1.06 48.19 26.54
C ALA A 589 -0.20 49.03 26.21
N ALA A 590 -1.17 48.32 25.59
CA ALA A 590 -2.61 48.22 25.86
C ALA A 590 -3.59 49.42 25.77
N SER A 591 -4.71 49.10 25.11
CA SER A 591 -6.10 49.60 25.26
C SER A 591 -6.65 50.69 24.31
N ALA A 592 -7.51 50.20 23.41
CA ALA A 592 -8.81 50.71 22.93
C ALA A 592 -9.01 52.21 22.61
N SER A 593 -9.32 52.52 21.34
CA SER A 593 -10.69 52.82 20.85
C SER A 593 -10.71 53.77 19.64
N GLY A 594 -11.54 53.45 18.63
CA GLY A 594 -12.28 54.45 17.85
C GLY A 594 -11.74 54.89 16.48
N GLY A 595 -12.16 54.17 15.42
CA GLY A 595 -12.89 54.78 14.30
C GLY A 595 -12.11 55.29 13.07
N GLY A 596 -12.19 54.53 11.96
CA GLY A 596 -11.88 55.02 10.61
C GLY A 596 -11.92 53.92 9.53
N VAL A 597 -13.08 53.75 8.87
CA VAL A 597 -13.40 53.15 7.54
C VAL A 597 -12.58 51.91 7.07
N PRO A 598 -13.19 50.71 6.92
CA PRO A 598 -12.47 49.51 6.47
C PRO A 598 -12.53 49.29 4.95
N ASP A 599 -11.40 48.88 4.38
CA ASP A 599 -11.31 48.22 3.07
C ASP A 599 -11.83 46.77 3.16
N ALA A 600 -12.68 46.38 2.20
CA ALA A 600 -13.55 45.21 2.26
C ALA A 600 -12.87 43.84 2.01
N SER A 601 -11.54 43.73 2.01
CA SER A 601 -10.85 42.45 1.78
C SER A 601 -10.27 41.81 3.05
N THR A 602 -10.17 42.55 4.16
CA THR A 602 -9.45 42.08 5.36
C THR A 602 -10.41 41.67 6.50
N THR A 603 -11.67 42.10 6.46
CA THR A 603 -12.66 41.80 7.51
C THR A 603 -13.25 40.38 7.38
N ALA A 604 -13.37 39.84 6.16
CA ALA A 604 -13.91 38.50 5.93
C ALA A 604 -12.96 37.37 6.42
N ALA A 605 -11.65 37.61 6.43
CA ALA A 605 -10.69 36.66 6.96
C ALA A 605 -10.68 36.67 8.51
N GLY A 606 -10.75 37.85 9.13
CA GLY A 606 -10.71 37.98 10.60
C GLY A 606 -11.91 37.34 11.32
N GLU A 607 -13.11 37.41 10.75
CA GLU A 607 -14.31 36.80 11.34
C GLU A 607 -14.31 35.27 11.22
N LEU A 608 -13.71 34.71 10.17
CA LEU A 608 -13.58 33.26 9.95
C LEU A 608 -12.55 32.63 10.90
N PHE A 609 -11.55 33.40 11.35
CA PHE A 609 -10.54 32.95 12.31
C PHE A 609 -10.99 33.07 13.78
N GLN A 610 -11.92 33.97 14.14
CA GLN A 610 -12.52 33.98 15.48
C GLN A 610 -13.47 32.79 15.71
N GLN A 611 -14.07 32.21 14.65
CA GLN A 611 -14.92 31.02 14.77
C GLN A 611 -14.14 29.71 14.93
N LEU A 612 -12.88 29.65 14.49
CA LEU A 612 -12.01 28.47 14.67
C LEU A 612 -11.28 28.44 16.02
N ALA A 613 -11.13 29.60 16.69
CA ALA A 613 -10.51 29.68 18.00
C ALA A 613 -11.44 29.24 19.16
N ASP A 614 -12.76 29.12 18.92
CA ASP A 614 -13.75 28.87 19.98
C ASP A 614 -14.38 27.46 19.96
N MET A 615 -13.85 26.53 19.15
CA MET A 615 -14.21 25.11 19.27
C MET A 615 -13.46 24.45 20.44
N LYS A 616 -14.04 24.55 21.63
CA LYS A 616 -13.75 23.65 22.75
C LYS A 616 -14.27 22.25 22.42
N GLY A 617 -13.37 21.36 22.01
CA GLY A 617 -13.61 19.93 21.97
C GLY A 617 -13.45 19.31 23.35
N ARG A 618 -14.56 18.79 23.89
CA ARG A 618 -14.58 17.52 24.59
C ARG A 618 -15.21 16.50 23.66
#